data_AF-A0A136JA52-F1
#
_entry.id   AF-A0A136JA52-F1
#
_cell.length_a   1.000
_cell.length_b   1.000
_cell.length_c   1.000
_cell.angle_alpha   90.00
_cell.angle_beta   90.00
_cell.angle_gamma   90.00
#
_symmetry.space_group_name_H-M   'P 1'
#
loop_
_entity.id
_entity.type
_entity.pdbx_description
1 polymer ?
#
loop_
_entity_poly.entity_id
_entity_poly.type
_entity_poly.pdbx_seq_one_letter_code
_entity_poly.pdbx_strand_id
1 'polypeptide(L)'
;MGDATVESPSWRLVEVGRVVLVQDNGPSHGRIATIVEIIDHKRVLIDGPSSDEKLVVPRQAIALSNVLLAPIVVEKLPRAARTGTVKKFWEKSGIDSKWKESSWAKRKEQNERRRALTDFERFKVLRLKKQRRFEERKALAKVKASA
;
A
#
# COMPACT_ATOMS: atom_id res chain seq x y z
N MET A 1 42.24 -5.15 3.14
CA MET A 1 41.25 -5.58 2.12
C MET A 1 39.91 -5.08 2.61
N GLY A 2 39.23 -4.24 1.84
CA GLY A 2 37.87 -3.81 2.18
C GLY A 2 36.93 -4.93 1.77
N ASP A 3 36.32 -5.61 2.75
CA ASP A 3 35.36 -6.68 2.48
C ASP A 3 34.12 -6.07 1.83
N ALA A 4 33.87 -6.41 0.57
CA ALA A 4 32.65 -6.01 -0.12
C ALA A 4 31.49 -6.83 0.47
N THR A 5 30.60 -6.18 1.21
CA THR A 5 29.34 -6.77 1.65
C THR A 5 28.39 -6.90 0.46
N VAL A 6 28.30 -8.11 -0.11
CA VAL A 6 27.31 -8.43 -1.14
C VAL A 6 25.96 -8.61 -0.47
N GLU A 7 25.12 -7.58 -0.51
CA GLU A 7 23.74 -7.67 -0.03
C GLU A 7 22.83 -8.25 -1.12
N SER A 8 22.02 -9.25 -0.75
CA SER A 8 21.01 -9.79 -1.66
C SER A 8 19.96 -8.72 -1.99
N PRO A 9 19.51 -8.62 -3.25
CA PRO A 9 18.50 -7.64 -3.62
C PRO A 9 17.19 -7.91 -2.87
N SER A 10 16.63 -6.86 -2.26
CA SER A 10 15.38 -6.93 -1.50
C SER A 10 14.15 -6.88 -2.41
N TRP A 11 14.02 -7.88 -3.29
CA TRP A 11 12.85 -8.01 -4.15
C TRP A 11 11.60 -8.41 -3.36
N ARG A 12 10.45 -7.92 -3.80
CA ARG A 12 9.16 -8.40 -3.29
C ARG A 12 8.83 -9.70 -3.98
N LEU A 13 8.88 -10.79 -3.23
CA LEU A 13 8.63 -12.13 -3.75
C LEU A 13 7.14 -12.47 -3.66
N VAL A 14 6.70 -13.33 -4.57
CA VAL A 14 5.38 -13.99 -4.49
C VAL A 14 5.52 -15.13 -3.50
N GLU A 15 4.97 -14.95 -2.30
CA GLU A 15 5.07 -15.92 -1.20
C GLU A 15 3.79 -15.93 -0.38
N VAL A 16 3.56 -17.03 0.35
CA VAL A 16 2.42 -17.14 1.28
C VAL A 16 2.58 -16.12 2.41
N GLY A 17 1.53 -15.37 2.70
CA GLY A 17 1.55 -14.30 3.69
C GLY A 17 1.82 -12.91 3.11
N ARG A 18 2.35 -12.80 1.88
CA ARG A 18 2.58 -11.49 1.24
C ARG A 18 1.26 -10.76 1.00
N VAL A 19 1.19 -9.51 1.45
CA VAL A 19 0.05 -8.64 1.18
C VAL A 19 0.14 -8.11 -0.25
N VAL A 20 -0.99 -8.08 -0.93
CA VAL A 20 -1.14 -7.58 -2.28
C VAL A 20 -2.24 -6.54 -2.36
N LEU A 21 -2.04 -5.56 -3.24
CA LEU A 21 -3.06 -4.59 -3.64
C LEU A 21 -3.75 -5.10 -4.90
N VAL A 22 -5.07 -5.26 -4.84
CA VAL A 22 -5.88 -5.68 -5.98
C VAL A 22 -6.03 -4.51 -6.96
N GLN A 23 -5.76 -4.74 -8.24
CA GLN A 23 -5.83 -3.73 -9.31
C GLN A 23 -6.76 -4.10 -10.46
N ASP A 24 -7.48 -5.22 -10.37
CA ASP A 24 -8.48 -5.59 -11.38
C ASP A 24 -9.62 -4.56 -11.44
N ASN A 25 -10.41 -4.56 -12.51
CA ASN A 25 -11.62 -3.71 -12.59
C ASN A 25 -12.81 -4.34 -11.82
N GLY A 26 -12.53 -5.16 -10.81
CA GLY A 26 -13.53 -5.92 -10.07
C GLY A 26 -14.04 -5.18 -8.82
N PRO A 27 -14.99 -5.78 -8.08
CA PRO A 27 -15.53 -5.21 -6.85
C PRO A 27 -14.48 -4.95 -5.76
N SER A 28 -13.37 -5.71 -5.79
CA SER A 28 -12.27 -5.63 -4.85
C SER A 28 -11.15 -4.66 -5.27
N HIS A 29 -11.34 -3.89 -6.34
CA HIS A 29 -10.35 -2.93 -6.83
C HIS A 29 -9.85 -1.99 -5.73
N GLY A 30 -8.53 -1.86 -5.61
CA GLY A 30 -7.88 -0.97 -4.67
C GLY A 30 -7.98 -1.39 -3.20
N ARG A 31 -8.45 -2.61 -2.91
CA ARG A 31 -8.43 -3.25 -1.59
C ARG A 31 -7.18 -4.14 -1.45
N ILE A 32 -6.88 -4.51 -0.21
CA ILE A 32 -5.74 -5.37 0.10
C ILE A 32 -6.18 -6.78 0.47
N ALA A 33 -5.35 -7.75 0.13
CA ALA A 33 -5.53 -9.14 0.48
C ALA A 33 -4.16 -9.79 0.70
N THR A 34 -4.13 -10.95 1.34
CA THR A 34 -2.90 -11.73 1.52
C THR A 34 -2.93 -12.94 0.60
N ILE A 35 -1.77 -13.30 0.03
CA ILE A 35 -1.60 -14.56 -0.71
C ILE A 35 -1.64 -15.72 0.29
N VAL A 36 -2.60 -16.61 0.10
CA VAL A 36 -2.78 -17.80 0.95
C VAL A 36 -2.14 -19.03 0.34
N GLU A 37 -2.20 -19.14 -0.99
CA GLU A 37 -1.63 -20.23 -1.75
C GLU A 37 -1.26 -19.78 -3.16
N ILE A 38 -0.21 -20.37 -3.72
CA ILE A 38 0.21 -20.16 -5.11
C ILE A 38 -0.38 -21.31 -5.91
N ILE A 39 -1.26 -21.00 -6.87
CA ILE A 39 -1.96 -22.01 -7.66
C ILE A 39 -1.03 -22.46 -8.79
N ASP A 40 -0.49 -21.49 -9.53
CA ASP A 40 0.42 -21.71 -10.64
C ASP A 40 1.30 -20.45 -10.85
N HIS A 41 2.14 -20.44 -11.89
CA HIS A 41 3.05 -19.33 -12.19
C HIS A 41 2.36 -17.99 -12.49
N LYS A 42 1.06 -17.99 -12.79
CA LYS A 42 0.30 -16.79 -13.18
C LYS A 42 -0.81 -16.46 -12.20
N ARG A 43 -1.20 -17.37 -11.30
CA ARG A 43 -2.36 -17.21 -10.43
C ARG A 43 -2.06 -17.57 -8.99
N VAL A 44 -2.67 -16.80 -8.10
CA VAL A 44 -2.59 -16.98 -6.65
C VAL A 44 -3.99 -16.98 -6.05
N LEU A 45 -4.14 -17.68 -4.94
CA LEU A 45 -5.33 -17.63 -4.10
C LEU A 45 -5.14 -16.54 -3.05
N ILE A 46 -6.01 -15.54 -3.05
CA ILE A 46 -5.97 -14.41 -2.12
C ILE A 46 -7.14 -14.44 -1.14
N ASP A 47 -6.92 -13.88 0.04
CA ASP A 47 -7.95 -13.71 1.08
C ASP A 47 -7.64 -12.44 1.89
N GLY A 48 -8.65 -11.57 2.08
CA GLY A 48 -8.48 -10.27 2.74
C GLY A 48 -9.57 -10.02 3.80
N PRO A 49 -9.51 -10.68 4.97
CA PRO A 49 -10.48 -10.52 6.05
C PRO A 49 -10.19 -9.25 6.88
N SER A 50 -10.26 -8.09 6.23
CA SER A 50 -10.17 -6.78 6.88
C SER A 50 -11.28 -6.59 7.93
N SER A 51 -11.00 -5.80 8.97
CA SER A 51 -12.01 -5.42 9.97
C SER A 51 -13.10 -4.52 9.39
N ASP A 52 -12.74 -3.68 8.41
CA ASP A 52 -13.68 -2.81 7.71
C ASP A 52 -14.40 -3.59 6.59
N GLU A 53 -15.73 -3.78 6.70
CA GLU A 53 -16.54 -4.56 5.74
C GLU A 53 -16.39 -4.10 4.28
N LYS A 54 -16.26 -2.79 4.07
CA LYS A 54 -16.06 -2.18 2.74
C LYS A 54 -14.71 -2.55 2.11
N LEU A 55 -13.74 -2.96 2.92
CA LEU A 55 -12.39 -3.32 2.49
C LEU A 55 -12.16 -4.83 2.44
N VAL A 56 -13.16 -5.64 2.84
CA VAL A 56 -13.07 -7.10 2.77
C VAL A 56 -12.90 -7.55 1.33
N VAL A 57 -11.95 -8.46 1.12
CA VAL A 57 -11.76 -9.16 -0.14
C VAL A 57 -12.11 -10.63 0.09
N PRO A 58 -13.18 -11.14 -0.56
CA PRO A 58 -13.54 -12.54 -0.42
C PRO A 58 -12.45 -13.44 -0.98
N ARG A 59 -12.35 -14.65 -0.43
CA ARG A 59 -11.39 -15.64 -0.89
C ARG A 59 -11.62 -15.97 -2.36
N GLN A 60 -10.65 -15.70 -3.21
CA GLN A 60 -10.76 -15.90 -4.66
C GLN A 60 -9.40 -16.13 -5.31
N ALA A 61 -9.40 -16.80 -6.46
CA ALA A 61 -8.23 -16.90 -7.32
C ALA A 61 -8.09 -15.61 -8.14
N ILE A 62 -6.87 -15.09 -8.25
CA ILE A 62 -6.56 -13.89 -9.04
C ILE A 62 -5.27 -14.08 -9.83
N ALA A 63 -5.22 -13.48 -11.02
CA ALA A 63 -3.99 -13.43 -11.81
C ALA A 63 -2.98 -12.47 -11.17
N LEU A 64 -1.70 -12.87 -11.15
CA LEU A 64 -0.59 -12.05 -10.65
C LEU A 64 -0.43 -10.73 -11.42
N SER A 65 -0.87 -10.68 -12.68
CA SER A 65 -0.91 -9.44 -13.48
C SER A 65 -1.87 -8.39 -12.93
N ASN A 66 -2.86 -8.80 -12.14
CA ASN A 66 -3.93 -7.94 -11.64
C ASN A 66 -3.70 -7.52 -10.18
N VAL A 67 -2.52 -7.79 -9.63
CA VAL A 67 -2.16 -7.43 -8.26
C VAL A 67 -0.79 -6.79 -8.20
N LEU A 68 -0.58 -5.89 -7.22
CA LEU A 68 0.73 -5.37 -6.88
C LEU A 68 1.18 -5.89 -5.53
N LEU A 69 2.43 -6.36 -5.46
CA LEU A 69 3.02 -6.83 -4.21
C LEU A 69 3.34 -5.65 -3.29
N ALA A 70 2.75 -5.66 -2.09
CA ALA A 70 3.04 -4.71 -1.03
C ALA A 70 4.29 -5.15 -0.23
N PRO A 71 5.02 -4.22 0.42
CA PRO A 71 6.15 -4.58 1.26
C PRO A 71 5.75 -5.34 2.54
N ILE A 72 4.45 -5.37 2.87
CA ILE A 72 3.92 -5.98 4.09
C ILE A 72 3.75 -7.49 3.91
N VAL A 73 4.11 -8.26 4.95
CA VAL A 73 3.92 -9.71 5.02
C VAL A 73 3.22 -10.06 6.32
N VAL A 74 2.24 -10.97 6.22
CA VAL A 74 1.66 -11.69 7.35
C VAL A 74 2.61 -12.85 7.68
N GLU A 75 3.45 -12.65 8.68
CA GLU A 75 4.46 -13.65 9.04
C GLU A 75 3.82 -14.95 9.54
N LYS A 76 4.45 -16.08 9.19
CA LYS A 76 4.09 -17.42 9.65
C LYS A 76 2.64 -17.83 9.33
N LEU A 77 2.04 -17.25 8.30
CA LEU A 77 0.74 -17.71 7.81
C LEU A 77 0.87 -19.15 7.26
N PRO A 78 0.12 -20.13 7.78
CA PRO A 78 0.13 -21.48 7.22
C PRO A 78 -0.37 -21.48 5.77
N ARG A 79 0.30 -22.24 4.90
CA ARG A 79 -0.17 -22.44 3.52
C ARG A 79 -1.59 -23.00 3.51
N ALA A 80 -2.42 -22.52 2.59
CA ALA A 80 -3.82 -22.95 2.42
C ALA A 80 -4.71 -22.71 3.67
N ALA A 81 -4.31 -21.80 4.57
CA ALA A 81 -5.12 -21.42 5.74
C ALA A 81 -6.53 -20.97 5.33
N ARG A 82 -7.55 -21.40 6.08
CA ARG A 82 -8.93 -20.93 5.90
C ARG A 82 -9.10 -19.50 6.41
N THR A 83 -10.11 -18.80 5.93
CA THR A 83 -10.38 -17.38 6.23
C THR A 83 -10.39 -17.06 7.73
N GLY A 84 -10.96 -17.94 8.56
CA GLY A 84 -10.93 -17.76 10.02
C GLY A 84 -9.52 -17.73 10.61
N THR A 85 -8.60 -18.54 10.09
CA THR A 85 -7.18 -18.51 10.50
C THR A 85 -6.49 -17.28 9.93
N VAL A 86 -6.73 -16.94 8.65
CA VAL A 86 -6.17 -15.74 8.02
C VAL A 86 -6.55 -14.49 8.82
N LYS A 87 -7.81 -14.38 9.25
CA LYS A 87 -8.31 -13.26 10.07
C LYS A 87 -7.54 -13.10 11.38
N LYS A 88 -7.32 -14.20 12.11
CA LYS A 88 -6.53 -14.18 13.36
C LYS A 88 -5.10 -13.65 13.14
N PHE A 89 -4.44 -14.11 12.08
CA PHE A 89 -3.08 -13.67 11.75
C PHE A 89 -3.04 -12.24 11.21
N TRP A 90 -4.06 -11.84 10.45
CA TRP A 90 -4.22 -10.49 9.91
C TRP A 90 -4.35 -9.45 11.03
N GLU A 91 -5.24 -9.72 11.98
CA GLU A 91 -5.46 -8.88 13.17
C GLU A 91 -4.21 -8.87 14.06
N LYS A 92 -3.62 -10.03 14.36
CA LYS A 92 -2.39 -10.14 15.15
C LYS A 92 -1.22 -9.35 14.54
N SER A 93 -1.14 -9.33 13.21
CA SER A 93 -0.08 -8.62 12.49
C SER A 93 -0.37 -7.13 12.30
N GLY A 94 -1.57 -6.65 12.67
CA GLY A 94 -1.99 -5.26 12.56
C GLY A 94 -1.96 -4.73 11.12
N ILE A 95 -2.33 -5.58 10.14
CA ILE A 95 -2.14 -5.28 8.71
C ILE A 95 -2.89 -4.03 8.27
N ASP A 96 -4.13 -3.84 8.74
CA ASP A 96 -4.93 -2.66 8.37
C ASP A 96 -4.27 -1.35 8.83
N SER A 97 -3.71 -1.34 10.05
CA SER A 97 -2.99 -0.18 10.58
C SER A 97 -1.70 0.08 9.80
N LYS A 98 -0.89 -0.97 9.57
CA LYS A 98 0.34 -0.89 8.76
C LYS A 98 0.06 -0.40 7.34
N TRP A 99 -1.05 -0.85 6.76
CA TRP A 99 -1.48 -0.39 5.45
C TRP A 99 -1.89 1.08 5.47
N LYS A 100 -2.71 1.52 6.43
CA LYS A 100 -3.14 2.92 6.60
C LYS A 100 -1.94 3.86 6.74
N GLU A 101 -0.87 3.42 7.42
CA GLU A 101 0.37 4.20 7.58
C GLU A 101 1.25 4.25 6.32
N SER A 102 1.05 3.32 5.39
CA SER A 102 1.87 3.21 4.18
C SER A 102 1.73 4.44 3.27
N SER A 103 2.79 4.75 2.53
CA SER A 103 2.77 5.83 1.52
C SER A 103 1.73 5.59 0.43
N TRP A 104 1.41 4.32 0.14
CA TRP A 104 0.40 3.93 -0.84
C TRP A 104 -1.00 4.34 -0.38
N ALA A 105 -1.39 3.99 0.84
CA ALA A 105 -2.68 4.36 1.41
C ALA A 105 -2.81 5.89 1.56
N LYS A 106 -1.79 6.55 2.11
CA LYS A 106 -1.76 8.02 2.25
C LYS A 106 -1.90 8.73 0.91
N ARG A 107 -1.25 8.22 -0.14
CA ARG A 107 -1.36 8.79 -1.50
C ARG A 107 -2.73 8.55 -2.12
N LYS A 108 -3.33 7.38 -1.90
CA LYS A 108 -4.69 7.08 -2.33
C LYS A 108 -5.68 8.04 -1.68
N GLU A 109 -5.64 8.18 -0.37
CA GLU A 109 -6.48 9.11 0.40
C GLU A 109 -6.27 10.56 -0.06
N GLN A 110 -5.03 10.98 -0.26
CA GLN A 110 -4.74 12.33 -0.76
C GLN A 110 -5.36 12.58 -2.14
N ASN A 111 -5.33 11.59 -3.04
CA ASN A 111 -5.94 11.69 -4.36
C ASN A 111 -7.46 11.75 -4.28
N GLU A 112 -8.08 10.93 -3.43
CA GLU A 112 -9.52 10.95 -3.19
C GLU A 112 -9.95 12.31 -2.62
N ARG A 113 -9.25 12.82 -1.61
CA ARG A 113 -9.51 14.14 -1.04
C ARG A 113 -9.38 15.26 -2.07
N ARG A 114 -8.37 15.19 -2.95
CA ARG A 114 -8.18 16.17 -4.03
C ARG A 114 -9.29 16.12 -5.07
N ARG A 115 -9.81 14.93 -5.39
CA ARG A 115 -10.94 14.75 -6.31
C ARG A 115 -12.23 15.29 -5.71
N ALA A 116 -12.39 15.21 -4.39
CA ALA A 116 -13.57 15.67 -3.67
C ALA A 116 -13.61 17.19 -3.39
N LEU A 117 -12.58 17.96 -3.76
CA LEU A 117 -12.52 19.39 -3.46
C LEU A 117 -13.55 20.20 -4.26
N THR A 118 -14.27 21.06 -3.55
CA THR A 118 -15.11 22.12 -4.13
C THR A 118 -14.26 23.23 -4.77
N ASP A 119 -14.87 24.06 -5.61
CA ASP A 119 -14.15 25.14 -6.30
C ASP A 119 -13.52 26.16 -5.32
N PHE A 120 -14.26 26.52 -4.26
CA PHE A 120 -13.76 27.39 -3.21
C PHE A 120 -12.57 26.78 -2.46
N GLU A 121 -12.61 25.48 -2.15
CA GLU A 121 -11.48 24.80 -1.52
C GLU A 121 -10.27 24.70 -2.45
N ARG A 122 -10.48 24.50 -3.76
CA ARG A 122 -9.41 24.58 -4.77
C ARG A 122 -8.75 25.96 -4.77
N PHE A 123 -9.53 27.03 -4.64
CA PHE A 123 -8.99 28.39 -4.49
C PHE A 123 -8.19 28.57 -3.20
N LYS A 124 -8.68 28.07 -2.05
CA LYS A 124 -7.92 28.08 -0.77
C LYS A 124 -6.58 27.36 -0.92
N VAL A 125 -6.57 26.16 -1.51
CA VAL A 125 -5.35 25.39 -1.76
C VAL A 125 -4.38 26.16 -2.67
N LEU A 126 -4.88 26.86 -3.69
CA LEU A 126 -4.07 27.70 -4.56
C LEU A 126 -3.39 28.83 -3.77
N ARG A 127 -4.15 29.56 -2.93
CA ARG A 127 -3.62 30.65 -2.10
C ARG A 127 -2.55 30.14 -1.13
N LEU A 128 -2.82 29.06 -0.41
CA LEU A 128 -1.86 28.43 0.51
C LEU A 128 -0.59 27.95 -0.19
N LYS A 129 -0.71 27.37 -1.40
CA LYS A 129 0.46 27.00 -2.22
C LYS A 129 1.30 28.21 -2.62
N LYS A 130 0.67 29.35 -2.94
CA LYS A 130 1.39 30.59 -3.29
C LYS A 130 2.17 31.13 -2.09
N GLN A 131 1.56 31.14 -0.91
CA GLN A 131 2.22 31.55 0.34
C GLN A 131 3.41 30.63 0.67
N ARG A 132 3.20 29.30 0.64
CA ARG A 132 4.28 28.34 0.89
C ARG A 132 5.47 28.50 -0.06
N ARG A 133 5.22 28.65 -1.36
CA ARG A 133 6.26 28.86 -2.37
C ARG A 133 7.05 30.16 -2.15
N PHE A 134 6.39 31.20 -1.67
CA PHE A 134 7.06 32.47 -1.37
C PHE A 134 8.06 32.30 -0.22
N GLU A 135 7.63 31.68 0.89
CA GLU A 135 8.51 31.40 2.03
C GLU A 135 9.65 30.45 1.68
N GLU A 136 9.38 29.38 0.93
CA GLU A 136 10.41 28.44 0.42
C GLU A 136 11.49 29.18 -0.39
N ARG A 137 11.09 30.09 -1.29
CA ARG A 137 12.03 30.87 -2.12
C ARG A 137 12.83 31.87 -1.29
N LYS A 138 12.19 32.51 -0.31
CA LYS A 138 12.87 33.45 0.61
C LYS A 138 13.94 32.72 1.42
N ALA A 139 13.62 31.55 1.97
CA ALA A 139 14.57 30.71 2.70
C ALA A 139 15.72 30.25 1.79
N LEU A 140 15.41 29.77 0.58
CA LEU A 140 16.40 29.33 -0.39
C LEU A 140 17.36 30.46 -0.81
N ALA A 141 16.85 31.66 -1.05
CA ALA A 141 17.68 32.82 -1.40
C ALA A 141 18.66 33.16 -0.27
N LYS A 142 18.23 33.07 1.00
CA LYS A 142 19.11 33.26 2.15
C LYS A 142 20.22 32.21 2.22
N VAL A 143 19.88 30.93 2.05
CA VAL A 143 20.86 29.82 2.05
C VAL A 143 21.87 29.98 0.91
N LYS A 144 21.41 30.35 -0.29
CA LYS A 144 22.29 30.59 -1.45
C LYS A 144 23.21 31.79 -1.30
N ALA A 145 22.79 32.82 -0.56
CA ALA A 145 23.64 33.98 -0.30
C ALA A 145 24.73 33.69 0.76
N SER A 146 24.51 32.67 1.61
CA SER A 146 25.46 32.23 2.64
C SER A 146 26.36 31.06 2.22
N ALA A 147 26.11 30.45 1.07
CA ALA A 147 26.87 29.34 0.50
C ALA A 147 27.79 29.85 -0.61
#